data_AF-A0A938GLI9-F1
#
_entry.id   AF-A0A938GLI9-F1
#
_cell.length_a   1.000
_cell.length_b   1.000
_cell.length_c   1.000
_cell.angle_alpha   90.00
_cell.angle_beta   90.00
_cell.angle_gamma   90.00
#
_symmetry.space_group_name_H-M   'P 1'
#
loop_
_entity.id
_entity.type
_entity.pdbx_description
1 polymer ?
#
loop_
_entity_poly.entity_id
_entity_poly.type
_entity_poly.pdbx_seq_one_letter_code
_entity_poly.pdbx_strand_id
1 'polypeptide(L)'
;MENDMARKVELTWQAGGDGRSGRWRKKFRGRTYYFDGGRGKSDRQAYAIALKDWNELRQKIQDLDEKPHESDYFEVLREWRAARDWASQNADKTAFESSRGKIRELEARLAGKQPPPITQNDRFESQFQIPILDLTPFLATKEDIANLSTLDLSHLHKSLGPNREITPTQSEKDLFDGSPFRIAKEIWRDRITTQLRLQDEAAGDKSVDGNIERFLSQKRAQVTGGELSAGRCANLALHLTAFRDFVGGGNPVSAITSRVMTDFRSDLLDRKTRGEFSSAYAKNRLDTSTQFTRWLWREETLADLPRVIESRSFSINAATAPIKTFTADEIKALLAASEGQNKLCLLLALNTGMTQRDIADLRPEEVDWESGVIRRKRSKTRQHKNVPEVAYQLWPETFSLLKKCRRLDCPQVLANENGAPLLVSTLKADGKLHKVDNVHCNFSRCCRRVKITGRPFKSLRKTAATLLRGNATFSGLESVFLGHAPRSIADRHYAGVPHELLGQAINWLATQFGLDAATNPASTDKAKQKTNRSSSSKRRSAASTPRSTAKRASLTN
;
A
#
# COMPACT_ATOMS: atom_id res chain seq x y z
N MET A 1 40.94 -16.97 8.26
CA MET A 1 40.33 -17.34 6.97
C MET A 1 39.00 -16.62 6.88
N GLU A 2 39.02 -15.38 6.37
CA GLU A 2 37.80 -14.62 6.08
C GLU A 2 37.07 -15.29 4.92
N ASN A 3 35.77 -15.55 5.12
CA ASN A 3 34.87 -16.00 4.06
C ASN A 3 34.88 -14.97 2.93
N ASP A 4 35.55 -15.31 1.82
CA ASP A 4 35.57 -14.53 0.59
C ASP A 4 34.17 -14.52 -0.02
N MET A 5 33.34 -13.60 0.48
CA MET A 5 32.00 -13.38 -0.05
C MET A 5 32.14 -12.96 -1.51
N ALA A 6 31.63 -13.80 -2.42
CA ALA A 6 31.60 -13.57 -3.86
C ALA A 6 31.16 -12.13 -4.17
N ARG A 7 32.13 -11.28 -4.51
CA ARG A 7 31.87 -9.86 -4.75
C ARG A 7 30.96 -9.74 -5.95
N LYS A 8 29.82 -9.07 -5.77
CA LYS A 8 28.86 -8.82 -6.84
C LYS A 8 29.53 -7.98 -7.93
N VAL A 9 29.78 -8.59 -9.08
CA VAL A 9 30.45 -7.93 -10.21
C VAL A 9 29.55 -6.83 -10.78
N GLU A 10 30.02 -5.58 -10.79
CA GLU A 10 29.24 -4.44 -11.28
C GLU A 10 29.09 -4.39 -12.81
N LEU A 11 30.06 -4.91 -13.56
CA LEU A 11 30.08 -4.94 -15.02
C LEU A 11 30.00 -6.38 -15.49
N THR A 12 29.36 -6.61 -16.63
CA THR A 12 29.30 -7.96 -17.22
C THR A 12 30.26 -8.01 -18.40
N TRP A 13 31.11 -9.02 -18.48
CA TRP A 13 31.95 -9.23 -19.66
C TRP A 13 31.10 -9.70 -20.84
N GLN A 14 31.33 -9.14 -22.02
CA GLN A 14 30.81 -9.63 -23.28
C GLN A 14 31.99 -10.10 -24.13
N ALA A 15 32.04 -11.41 -24.40
CA ALA A 15 33.04 -12.00 -25.27
C ALA A 15 33.02 -11.34 -26.66
N GLY A 16 34.21 -11.16 -27.23
CA GLY A 16 34.39 -10.64 -28.59
C GLY A 16 33.92 -11.64 -29.64
N GLY A 17 33.58 -11.14 -30.82
CA GLY A 17 33.21 -11.92 -32.00
C GLY A 17 33.60 -11.16 -33.27
N ASP A 18 33.82 -11.89 -34.37
CA ASP A 18 34.17 -11.33 -35.69
C ASP A 18 35.39 -10.39 -35.69
N GLY A 19 36.49 -10.82 -35.05
CA GLY A 19 37.73 -10.05 -34.98
C GLY A 19 37.71 -8.84 -34.02
N ARG A 20 36.60 -8.63 -33.29
CA ARG A 20 36.52 -7.61 -32.23
C ARG A 20 37.00 -8.16 -30.89
N SER A 21 37.76 -7.37 -30.14
CA SER A 21 38.11 -7.69 -28.75
C SER A 21 36.86 -7.76 -27.87
N GLY A 22 36.93 -8.58 -26.81
CA GLY A 22 35.89 -8.59 -25.79
C GLY A 22 35.85 -7.27 -25.02
N ARG A 23 34.71 -6.98 -24.38
CA ARG A 23 34.47 -5.71 -23.69
C ARG A 23 33.55 -5.88 -22.51
N TRP A 24 33.76 -5.07 -21.48
CA TRP A 24 32.85 -4.93 -20.34
C TRP A 24 31.62 -4.14 -20.76
N ARG A 25 30.44 -4.51 -20.25
CA ARG A 25 29.21 -3.78 -20.50
C ARG A 25 28.42 -3.48 -19.23
N LYS A 26 27.73 -2.35 -19.23
CA LYS A 26 26.76 -1.95 -18.20
C LYS A 26 25.50 -1.40 -18.84
N LYS A 27 24.34 -1.91 -18.42
CA LYS A 27 23.04 -1.31 -18.76
C LYS A 27 22.68 -0.26 -17.71
N PHE A 28 22.55 0.99 -18.12
CA PHE A 28 22.18 2.10 -17.24
C PHE A 28 21.19 3.04 -17.94
N ARG A 29 20.11 3.39 -17.26
CA ARG A 29 19.01 4.22 -17.79
C ARG A 29 18.51 3.77 -19.17
N GLY A 30 18.42 2.46 -19.39
CA GLY A 30 17.91 1.87 -20.64
C GLY A 30 18.92 1.79 -21.79
N ARG A 31 20.09 2.43 -21.69
CA ARG A 31 21.18 2.35 -22.67
C ARG A 31 22.26 1.37 -22.20
N THR A 32 22.96 0.73 -23.12
CA THR A 32 24.10 -0.16 -22.83
C THR A 32 25.38 0.58 -23.16
N TYR A 33 26.26 0.67 -22.18
CA TYR A 33 27.58 1.28 -22.29
C TYR A 33 28.64 0.18 -22.31
N TYR A 34 29.68 0.39 -23.10
CA TYR A 34 30.75 -0.57 -23.32
C TYR A 34 32.09 0.04 -22.91
N PHE A 35 32.94 -0.76 -22.27
CA PHE A 35 34.25 -0.40 -21.78
C PHE A 35 35.24 -1.49 -22.16
N ASP A 36 36.31 -1.11 -22.82
CA ASP A 36 37.36 -1.97 -23.34
C ASP A 36 38.29 -2.49 -22.23
N GLY A 37 38.36 -1.79 -21.09
CA GLY A 37 39.19 -2.19 -19.94
C GLY A 37 40.69 -1.97 -20.14
N GLY A 38 41.07 -1.35 -21.26
CA GLY A 38 42.47 -1.05 -21.59
C GLY A 38 43.33 -2.29 -21.89
N ARG A 39 44.65 -2.08 -22.01
CA ARG A 39 45.66 -3.13 -22.27
C ARG A 39 46.26 -3.71 -20.98
N GLY A 40 45.44 -3.90 -19.95
CA GLY A 40 45.89 -4.46 -18.67
C GLY A 40 46.47 -5.86 -18.85
N LYS A 41 47.48 -6.23 -18.06
CA LYS A 41 48.13 -7.55 -18.13
C LYS A 41 47.30 -8.67 -17.48
N SER A 42 46.23 -8.32 -16.78
CA SER A 42 45.34 -9.26 -16.09
C SER A 42 43.89 -8.81 -16.17
N ASP A 43 42.95 -9.78 -16.15
CA ASP A 43 41.51 -9.51 -16.15
C ASP A 43 41.08 -8.62 -14.98
N ARG A 44 41.75 -8.74 -13.84
CA ARG A 44 41.49 -7.91 -12.65
C ARG A 44 41.87 -6.45 -12.88
N GLN A 45 43.00 -6.19 -13.55
CA GLN A 45 43.39 -4.83 -13.94
C GLN A 45 42.44 -4.28 -15.00
N ALA A 46 42.08 -5.09 -16.01
CA ALA A 46 41.15 -4.67 -17.06
C ALA A 46 39.75 -4.32 -16.49
N TYR A 47 39.26 -5.13 -15.55
CA TYR A 47 38.02 -4.85 -14.84
C TYR A 47 38.09 -3.57 -14.01
N ALA A 48 39.19 -3.32 -13.29
CA ALA A 48 39.35 -2.11 -12.49
C ALA A 48 39.38 -0.83 -13.34
N ILE A 49 40.04 -0.87 -14.51
CA ILE A 49 40.04 0.23 -15.48
C ILE A 49 38.62 0.46 -16.01
N ALA A 50 37.95 -0.60 -16.48
CA ALA A 50 36.58 -0.49 -16.98
C ALA A 50 35.59 0.03 -15.93
N LEU A 51 35.79 -0.32 -14.66
CA LEU A 51 34.98 0.18 -13.55
C LEU A 51 35.22 1.67 -13.29
N LYS A 52 36.48 2.13 -13.40
CA LYS A 52 36.82 3.56 -13.30
C LYS A 52 36.16 4.35 -14.44
N ASP A 53 36.31 3.89 -15.69
CA ASP A 53 35.71 4.54 -16.86
C ASP A 53 34.17 4.57 -16.76
N TRP A 54 33.57 3.48 -16.25
CA TRP A 54 32.14 3.43 -15.96
C TRP A 54 31.74 4.46 -14.92
N ASN A 55 32.49 4.63 -13.84
CA ASN A 55 32.18 5.59 -12.79
C ASN A 55 32.29 7.04 -13.29
N GLU A 56 33.32 7.36 -14.09
CA GLU A 56 33.47 8.69 -14.71
C GLU A 56 32.33 8.98 -15.69
N LEU A 57 31.96 8.03 -16.55
CA LEU A 57 30.85 8.20 -17.48
C LEU A 57 29.51 8.30 -16.74
N ARG A 58 29.33 7.51 -15.67
CA ARG A 58 28.15 7.56 -14.83
C ARG A 58 28.01 8.94 -14.17
N GLN A 59 29.11 9.51 -13.67
CA GLN A 59 29.12 10.86 -13.11
C GLN A 59 28.74 11.88 -14.19
N LYS A 60 29.38 11.85 -15.36
CA LYS A 60 29.00 12.73 -16.49
C LYS A 60 27.54 12.61 -16.90
N ILE A 61 26.98 11.39 -16.92
CA ILE A 61 25.55 11.18 -17.22
C ILE A 61 24.68 11.75 -16.10
N GLN A 62 25.07 11.58 -14.84
CA GLN A 62 24.35 12.15 -13.70
C GLN A 62 24.38 13.68 -13.74
N ASP A 63 25.52 14.28 -14.03
CA ASP A 63 25.70 15.73 -14.16
C ASP A 63 24.87 16.27 -15.35
N LEU A 64 24.84 15.54 -16.48
CA LEU A 64 24.00 15.89 -17.65
C LEU A 64 22.50 15.69 -17.41
N ASP A 65 22.13 14.87 -16.41
CA ASP A 65 20.76 14.60 -16.04
C ASP A 65 20.26 15.52 -14.91
N GLU A 66 21.10 16.43 -14.40
CA GLU A 66 20.61 17.57 -13.62
C GLU A 66 19.63 18.33 -14.50
N LYS A 67 18.39 18.41 -14.03
CA LYS A 67 17.36 19.08 -14.82
C LYS A 67 17.77 20.56 -14.89
N PRO A 68 17.73 21.18 -16.08
CA PRO A 68 17.95 22.63 -16.18
C PRO A 68 17.09 23.36 -15.14
N HIS A 69 17.66 24.35 -14.44
CA HIS A 69 16.95 25.16 -13.44
C HIS A 69 16.45 24.43 -12.19
N GLU A 70 16.84 23.18 -11.93
CA GLU A 70 16.35 22.41 -10.78
C GLU A 70 16.57 23.12 -9.44
N SER A 71 17.74 23.77 -9.25
CA SER A 71 18.03 24.60 -8.08
C SER A 71 17.03 25.75 -7.93
N ASP A 72 16.74 26.47 -9.01
CA ASP A 72 15.83 27.62 -9.01
C ASP A 72 14.41 27.18 -8.62
N TYR A 73 13.96 26.03 -9.14
CA TYR A 73 12.68 25.45 -8.72
C TYR A 73 12.67 25.10 -7.24
N PHE A 74 13.75 24.54 -6.70
CA PHE A 74 13.80 24.20 -5.28
C PHE A 74 13.74 25.43 -4.38
N GLU A 75 14.39 26.52 -4.74
CA GLU A 75 14.30 27.78 -4.00
C GLU A 75 12.88 28.35 -4.02
N VAL A 76 12.26 28.42 -5.20
CA VAL A 76 10.89 28.93 -5.35
C VAL A 76 9.89 28.02 -4.63
N LEU A 77 10.02 26.71 -4.74
CA LEU A 77 9.19 25.76 -4.00
C LEU A 77 9.38 25.90 -2.49
N ARG A 78 10.60 26.18 -2.02
CA ARG A 78 10.90 26.43 -0.61
C ARG A 78 10.17 27.69 -0.12
N GLU A 79 10.21 28.77 -0.90
CA GLU A 79 9.48 30.03 -0.66
C GLU A 79 7.96 29.80 -0.56
N TRP A 80 7.36 29.15 -1.57
CA TRP A 80 5.91 28.86 -1.57
C TRP A 80 5.48 27.92 -0.46
N ARG A 81 6.32 26.93 -0.09
CA ARG A 81 6.03 26.02 1.03
C ARG A 81 6.09 26.75 2.36
N ALA A 82 7.07 27.63 2.57
CA ALA A 82 7.12 28.48 3.76
C ALA A 82 5.87 29.37 3.87
N ALA A 83 5.44 29.99 2.77
CA ALA A 83 4.22 30.79 2.75
C ALA A 83 2.96 29.96 3.09
N ARG A 84 2.81 28.79 2.47
CA ARG A 84 1.72 27.84 2.76
C ARG A 84 1.69 27.44 4.22
N ASP A 85 2.85 27.11 4.78
CA ASP A 85 2.97 26.61 6.16
C ASP A 85 2.63 27.72 7.17
N TRP A 86 3.08 28.95 6.91
CA TRP A 86 2.68 30.12 7.69
C TRP A 86 1.16 30.36 7.61
N ALA A 87 0.59 30.31 6.40
CA ALA A 87 -0.85 30.51 6.17
C ALA A 87 -1.72 29.48 6.92
N SER A 88 -1.30 28.21 6.89
CA SER A 88 -1.95 27.10 7.61
C SER A 88 -2.01 27.37 9.12
N GLN A 89 -0.88 27.77 9.72
CA GLN A 89 -0.79 28.08 11.15
C GLN A 89 -1.68 29.27 11.55
N ASN A 90 -1.87 30.23 10.65
CA ASN A 90 -2.53 31.51 10.91
C ASN A 90 -3.97 31.63 10.40
N ALA A 91 -4.61 30.53 9.94
CA ALA A 91 -5.98 30.55 9.39
C ALA A 91 -6.16 31.26 8.04
N ASP A 92 -5.09 31.60 7.32
CA ASP A 92 -5.21 32.28 6.04
C ASP A 92 -5.53 31.27 4.93
N LYS A 93 -6.83 30.97 4.78
CA LYS A 93 -7.33 29.99 3.80
C LYS A 93 -7.00 30.38 2.36
N THR A 94 -7.05 31.67 2.04
CA THR A 94 -6.81 32.19 0.69
C THR A 94 -5.35 32.00 0.30
N ALA A 95 -4.41 32.42 1.15
CA ALA A 95 -2.99 32.23 0.91
C ALA A 95 -2.63 30.73 0.89
N PHE A 96 -3.21 29.93 1.80
CA PHE A 96 -2.98 28.48 1.84
C PHE A 96 -3.35 27.79 0.52
N GLU A 97 -4.55 28.02 0.00
CA GLU A 97 -5.00 27.38 -1.25
C GLU A 97 -4.24 27.93 -2.47
N SER A 98 -3.95 29.23 -2.51
CA SER A 98 -3.10 29.85 -3.54
C SER A 98 -1.72 29.18 -3.59
N SER A 99 -1.05 29.08 -2.44
CA SER A 99 0.26 28.44 -2.35
C SER A 99 0.23 26.96 -2.70
N ARG A 100 -0.79 26.24 -2.25
CA ARG A 100 -0.97 24.83 -2.60
C ARG A 100 -1.17 24.62 -4.10
N GLY A 101 -1.94 25.48 -4.75
CA GLY A 101 -2.13 25.47 -6.20
C GLY A 101 -0.80 25.67 -6.94
N LYS A 102 -0.05 26.72 -6.57
CA LYS A 102 1.22 27.04 -7.23
C LYS A 102 2.30 25.99 -6.99
N ILE A 103 2.39 25.41 -5.79
CA ILE A 103 3.30 24.29 -5.50
C ILE A 103 3.04 23.12 -6.45
N ARG A 104 1.77 22.73 -6.65
CA ARG A 104 1.42 21.63 -7.56
C ARG A 104 1.80 21.91 -9.00
N GLU A 105 1.58 23.15 -9.47
CA GLU A 105 1.97 23.59 -10.81
C GLU A 105 3.50 23.50 -11.00
N LEU A 106 4.27 24.03 -10.06
CA LEU A 106 5.74 24.02 -10.09
C LEU A 106 6.30 22.61 -9.98
N GLU A 107 5.74 21.74 -9.13
CA GLU A 107 6.13 20.33 -9.03
C GLU A 107 5.83 19.57 -10.33
N ALA A 108 4.70 19.85 -10.98
CA ALA A 108 4.35 19.26 -12.27
C ALA A 108 5.32 19.71 -13.39
N ARG A 109 5.70 21.00 -13.41
CA ARG A 109 6.73 21.53 -14.32
C ARG A 109 8.08 20.85 -14.06
N LEU A 110 8.53 20.83 -12.80
CA LEU A 110 9.80 20.20 -12.39
C LEU A 110 9.84 18.71 -12.70
N ALA A 111 8.71 18.00 -12.66
CA ALA A 111 8.64 16.59 -13.03
C ALA A 111 8.99 16.32 -14.51
N GLY A 112 8.87 17.33 -15.38
CA GLY A 112 9.27 17.27 -16.78
C GLY A 112 10.75 16.93 -16.98
N LYS A 113 11.10 16.43 -18.18
CA LYS A 113 12.48 16.07 -18.54
C LYS A 113 13.38 17.31 -18.65
N GLN A 114 12.83 18.41 -19.16
CA GLN A 114 13.48 19.71 -19.30
C GLN A 114 12.48 20.77 -18.81
N PRO A 115 12.45 21.08 -17.51
CA PRO A 115 11.52 22.07 -16.99
C PRO A 115 11.88 23.46 -17.55
N PRO A 116 10.88 24.30 -17.89
CA PRO A 116 11.15 25.65 -18.38
C PRO A 116 11.75 26.53 -17.27
N PRO A 117 12.53 27.58 -17.59
CA PRO A 117 13.10 28.47 -16.58
C PRO A 117 12.03 29.09 -15.69
N ILE A 118 12.39 29.34 -14.43
CA ILE A 118 11.55 30.08 -13.49
C ILE A 118 11.41 31.53 -13.95
N THR A 119 10.19 32.06 -13.92
CA THR A 119 9.90 33.45 -14.26
C THR A 119 9.62 34.27 -13.00
N GLN A 120 9.59 35.61 -13.10
CA GLN A 120 9.22 36.45 -11.96
C GLN A 120 7.82 36.13 -11.42
N ASN A 121 6.89 35.72 -12.29
CA ASN A 121 5.53 35.32 -11.93
C ASN A 121 5.46 33.98 -11.18
N ASP A 122 6.57 33.25 -11.11
CA ASP A 122 6.65 32.02 -10.34
C ASP A 122 7.05 32.27 -8.88
N ARG A 123 7.56 33.46 -8.52
CA ARG A 123 7.90 33.84 -7.14
C ARG A 123 6.64 34.20 -6.35
N PHE A 124 6.62 33.94 -5.04
CA PHE A 124 5.46 34.24 -4.18
C PHE A 124 5.12 35.73 -4.20
N GLU A 125 6.15 36.56 -4.24
CA GLU A 125 6.02 38.02 -4.28
C GLU A 125 5.25 38.57 -5.48
N SER A 126 5.15 37.81 -6.59
CA SER A 126 4.48 38.27 -7.80
C SER A 126 2.99 38.52 -7.62
N GLN A 127 2.35 37.88 -6.62
CA GLN A 127 0.93 38.09 -6.33
C GLN A 127 0.62 39.49 -5.76
N PHE A 128 1.66 40.24 -5.36
CA PHE A 128 1.52 41.61 -4.85
C PHE A 128 1.94 42.67 -5.88
N GLN A 129 2.16 42.28 -7.13
CA GLN A 129 2.41 43.26 -8.18
C GLN A 129 1.14 44.08 -8.41
N ILE A 130 1.30 45.41 -8.47
CA ILE A 130 0.23 46.30 -8.92
C ILE A 130 -0.16 45.82 -10.31
N PRO A 131 -1.44 45.51 -10.57
CA PRO A 131 -1.88 45.18 -11.92
C PRO A 131 -1.37 46.28 -12.82
N ILE A 132 -0.54 45.95 -13.80
CA ILE A 132 -0.19 46.91 -14.84
C ILE A 132 -1.53 47.24 -15.48
N LEU A 133 -2.04 48.43 -15.18
CA LEU A 133 -3.24 48.95 -15.81
C LEU A 133 -2.92 48.96 -17.30
N ASP A 134 -3.52 48.02 -18.02
CA ASP A 134 -3.48 48.04 -19.46
C ASP A 134 -4.28 49.27 -19.88
N LEU A 135 -3.58 50.39 -20.09
CA LEU A 135 -4.17 51.64 -20.53
C LEU A 135 -4.46 51.61 -22.04
N THR A 136 -4.06 50.56 -22.76
CA THR A 136 -4.27 50.45 -24.22
C THR A 136 -5.75 50.56 -24.64
N PRO A 137 -6.74 50.04 -23.89
CA PRO A 137 -8.16 50.27 -24.16
C PRO A 137 -8.62 51.71 -23.89
N PHE A 138 -7.94 52.44 -23.00
CA PHE A 138 -8.20 53.86 -22.72
C PHE A 138 -7.44 54.79 -23.68
N LEU A 139 -6.41 54.28 -24.35
CA LEU A 139 -5.66 54.92 -25.43
C LEU A 139 -6.23 54.46 -26.79
N ALA A 140 -7.55 54.58 -26.95
CA ALA A 140 -8.30 53.95 -28.04
C ALA A 140 -7.97 54.51 -29.43
N THR A 141 -7.30 55.67 -29.53
CA THR A 141 -6.94 56.28 -30.82
C THR A 141 -5.47 56.67 -30.90
N LYS A 142 -4.89 56.61 -32.10
CA LYS A 142 -3.54 57.17 -32.38
C LYS A 142 -3.49 58.68 -32.08
N GLU A 143 -4.63 59.37 -32.08
CA GLU A 143 -4.77 60.78 -31.69
C GLU A 143 -4.58 60.99 -30.18
N ASP A 144 -5.07 60.09 -29.32
CA ASP A 144 -4.90 60.22 -27.86
C ASP A 144 -3.42 60.10 -27.45
N ILE A 145 -2.67 59.23 -28.13
CA ILE A 145 -1.21 59.08 -27.92
C ILE A 145 -0.47 60.33 -28.43
N ALA A 146 -0.89 60.90 -29.56
CA ALA A 146 -0.33 62.16 -30.08
C ALA A 146 -0.65 63.36 -29.17
N ASN A 147 -1.84 63.39 -28.57
CA ASN A 147 -2.25 64.44 -27.63
C ASN A 147 -1.52 64.35 -26.28
N LEU A 148 -1.15 63.15 -25.82
CA LEU A 148 -0.28 62.98 -24.65
C LEU A 148 1.15 63.48 -24.92
N SER A 149 1.66 63.35 -26.14
CA SER A 149 2.98 63.87 -26.53
C SER A 149 3.04 65.39 -26.70
N THR A 150 1.88 66.04 -26.80
CA THR A 150 1.74 67.51 -26.93
C THR A 150 1.30 68.19 -25.64
N LEU A 151 1.04 67.43 -24.57
CA LEU A 151 0.83 67.99 -23.24
C LEU A 151 2.12 68.70 -22.77
N ASP A 152 2.11 70.02 -22.88
CA ASP A 152 3.21 70.87 -22.45
C ASP A 152 3.28 70.92 -20.91
N LEU A 153 4.01 69.96 -20.34
CA LEU A 153 4.28 69.88 -18.90
C LEU A 153 5.17 71.03 -18.39
N SER A 154 5.65 71.92 -19.27
CA SER A 154 6.49 73.07 -18.87
C SER A 154 5.77 74.02 -17.92
N HIS A 155 4.43 74.06 -17.95
CA HIS A 155 3.63 74.83 -16.99
C HIS A 155 3.61 74.23 -15.57
N LEU A 156 3.76 72.91 -15.41
CA LEU A 156 3.89 72.29 -14.08
C LEU A 156 5.26 72.59 -13.45
N HIS A 157 6.31 72.66 -14.28
CA HIS A 157 7.68 72.97 -13.83
C HIS A 157 7.87 74.44 -13.42
N LYS A 158 7.04 75.37 -13.88
CA LYS A 158 7.19 76.81 -13.58
C LYS A 158 6.68 77.25 -12.19
N SER A 159 6.00 76.39 -11.44
CA SER A 159 5.47 76.75 -10.10
C SER A 159 6.32 76.27 -8.92
N LEU A 160 7.40 75.53 -9.16
CA LEU A 160 8.32 75.07 -8.12
C LEU A 160 9.60 75.90 -8.23
N GLY A 161 9.79 76.84 -7.30
CA GLY A 161 11.00 77.67 -7.21
C GLY A 161 12.27 76.85 -6.95
N PRO A 162 13.45 77.50 -6.80
CA PRO A 162 14.76 76.85 -6.75
C PRO A 162 15.00 76.16 -5.40
N ASN A 163 14.14 75.22 -5.02
CA ASN A 163 14.48 74.20 -4.06
C ASN A 163 15.26 73.12 -4.81
N ARG A 164 16.45 72.79 -4.30
CA ARG A 164 17.23 71.63 -4.74
C ARG A 164 16.29 70.43 -4.75
N GLU A 165 15.90 70.01 -5.94
CA GLU A 165 15.13 68.80 -6.15
C GLU A 165 16.08 67.65 -5.78
N ILE A 166 16.01 67.22 -4.52
CA ILE A 166 16.50 65.90 -4.14
C ILE A 166 15.53 64.96 -4.83
N THR A 167 15.78 64.64 -6.10
CA THR A 167 15.04 63.59 -6.77
C THR A 167 15.40 62.33 -6.00
N PRO A 168 14.47 61.74 -5.24
CA PRO A 168 14.78 60.51 -4.56
C PRO A 168 15.19 59.53 -5.66
N THR A 169 16.33 58.87 -5.47
CA THR A 169 16.75 57.76 -6.32
C THR A 169 15.55 56.81 -6.49
N GLN A 170 15.47 56.09 -7.61
CA GLN A 170 14.35 55.15 -7.82
C GLN A 170 14.16 54.21 -6.60
N SER A 171 15.29 53.81 -6.00
CA SER A 171 15.37 53.13 -4.70
C SER A 171 14.62 53.84 -3.56
N GLU A 172 14.78 55.16 -3.41
CA GLU A 172 14.11 55.97 -2.38
C GLU A 172 12.61 56.16 -2.69
N LYS A 173 12.21 56.34 -3.95
CA LYS A 173 10.78 56.38 -4.32
C LYS A 173 10.09 55.06 -4.04
N ASP A 174 10.76 53.95 -4.36
CA ASP A 174 10.30 52.60 -4.04
C ASP A 174 10.29 52.33 -2.51
N LEU A 175 11.06 53.10 -1.72
CA LEU A 175 11.11 53.06 -0.26
C LEU A 175 9.99 53.88 0.41
N PHE A 176 9.27 54.75 -0.29
CA PHE A 176 8.21 55.61 0.27
C PHE A 176 6.82 55.47 -0.37
N ASP A 177 6.61 54.57 -1.32
CA ASP A 177 5.35 54.47 -2.07
C ASP A 177 4.09 54.13 -1.23
N GLY A 178 4.22 53.76 0.06
CA GLY A 178 3.12 53.60 1.03
C GLY A 178 1.98 52.69 0.59
N SER A 179 2.19 51.96 -0.51
CA SER A 179 1.10 51.32 -1.23
C SER A 179 0.65 50.11 -0.44
N PRO A 180 -0.67 49.83 -0.34
CA PRO A 180 -1.16 48.65 0.36
C PRO A 180 -0.51 47.35 -0.15
N PHE A 181 -0.16 47.30 -1.44
CA PHE A 181 0.53 46.18 -2.09
C PHE A 181 1.95 45.99 -1.57
N ARG A 182 2.75 47.05 -1.48
CA ARG A 182 4.11 46.95 -0.93
C ARG A 182 4.08 46.57 0.54
N ILE A 183 3.22 47.19 1.34
CA ILE A 183 3.07 46.86 2.76
C ILE A 183 2.74 45.37 2.90
N ALA A 184 1.78 44.86 2.12
CA ALA A 184 1.45 43.44 2.10
C ALA A 184 2.64 42.56 1.68
N LYS A 185 3.40 42.97 0.67
CA LYS A 185 4.61 42.28 0.19
C LYS A 185 5.70 42.20 1.27
N GLU A 186 6.00 43.29 1.95
CA GLU A 186 6.99 43.34 3.04
C GLU A 186 6.56 42.48 4.24
N ILE A 187 5.28 42.55 4.62
CA ILE A 187 4.70 41.68 5.64
C ILE A 187 4.90 40.20 5.28
N TRP A 188 4.63 39.82 4.03
CA TRP A 188 4.80 38.44 3.60
C TRP A 188 6.26 37.98 3.51
N ARG A 189 7.17 38.87 3.09
CA ARG A 189 8.62 38.60 3.14
C ARG A 189 9.10 38.30 4.55
N ASP A 190 8.66 39.08 5.53
CA ASP A 190 9.00 38.86 6.94
C ASP A 190 8.45 37.52 7.45
N ARG A 191 7.19 37.22 7.13
CA ARG A 191 6.54 35.94 7.47
C ARG A 191 7.28 34.73 6.89
N ILE A 192 7.64 34.79 5.60
CA ILE A 192 8.38 33.73 4.92
C ILE A 192 9.77 33.57 5.53
N THR A 193 10.51 34.67 5.71
CA THR A 193 11.85 34.65 6.33
C THR A 193 11.82 34.03 7.72
N THR A 194 10.85 34.41 8.55
CA THR A 194 10.65 33.85 9.88
C THR A 194 10.35 32.35 9.81
N GLN A 195 9.49 31.92 8.89
CA GLN A 195 9.17 30.50 8.71
C GLN A 195 10.38 29.68 8.24
N LEU A 196 11.19 30.22 7.32
CA LEU A 196 12.41 29.57 6.84
C LEU A 196 13.43 29.40 7.97
N ARG A 197 13.62 30.42 8.81
CA ARG A 197 14.49 30.32 9.99
C ARG A 197 14.03 29.20 10.93
N LEU A 198 12.73 29.11 11.20
CA LEU A 198 12.18 28.03 12.05
C LEU A 198 12.41 26.65 11.43
N GLN A 199 12.33 26.52 10.10
CA GLN A 199 12.60 25.26 9.41
C GLN A 199 14.09 24.87 9.47
N ASP A 200 14.99 25.85 9.32
CA ASP A 200 16.43 25.62 9.38
C ASP A 200 16.87 25.25 10.82
N GLU A 201 16.28 25.88 11.83
CA GLU A 201 16.49 25.51 13.25
C GLU A 201 15.91 24.14 13.61
N ALA A 202 14.84 23.73 12.92
CA ALA A 202 14.18 22.44 13.10
C ALA A 202 14.82 21.30 12.29
N ALA A 203 15.86 21.56 11.49
CA ALA A 203 16.45 20.55 10.61
C ALA A 203 16.86 19.26 11.36
N GLY A 204 16.82 18.13 10.64
CA GLY A 204 17.15 16.82 11.20
C GLY A 204 16.10 16.32 12.19
N ASP A 205 16.54 15.91 13.38
CA ASP A 205 15.71 15.20 14.37
C ASP A 205 14.63 16.06 15.06
N LYS A 206 14.59 17.36 14.80
CA LYS A 206 13.54 18.26 15.30
C LYS A 206 12.40 18.47 14.29
N SER A 207 12.62 18.07 13.04
CA SER A 207 11.67 18.27 11.94
C SER A 207 10.65 17.14 11.89
N VAL A 208 9.50 17.41 11.28
CA VAL A 208 8.49 16.38 11.02
C VAL A 208 9.03 15.28 10.10
N ASP A 209 9.77 15.63 9.04
CA ASP A 209 10.32 14.65 8.08
C ASP A 209 11.37 13.74 8.74
N GLY A 210 12.33 14.31 9.47
CA GLY A 210 13.34 13.53 10.20
C GLY A 210 12.72 12.54 11.19
N ASN A 211 11.70 12.97 11.92
CA ASN A 211 11.00 12.07 12.85
C ASN A 211 10.13 11.02 12.17
N ILE A 212 9.53 11.32 11.01
CA ILE A 212 8.83 10.32 10.21
C ILE A 212 9.81 9.24 9.74
N GLU A 213 10.99 9.62 9.27
CA GLU A 213 12.00 8.65 8.85
C GLU A 213 12.54 7.83 10.02
N ARG A 214 12.74 8.45 11.20
CA ARG A 214 13.07 7.72 12.44
C ARG A 214 11.99 6.70 12.81
N PHE A 215 10.73 7.12 12.79
CA PHE A 215 9.58 6.23 13.05
C PHE A 215 9.53 5.08 12.03
N LEU A 216 9.67 5.36 10.75
CA LEU A 216 9.63 4.36 9.70
C LEU A 216 10.83 3.41 9.78
N SER A 217 12.02 3.90 10.13
CA SER A 217 13.20 3.07 10.38
C SER A 217 12.94 2.04 11.49
N GLN A 218 12.36 2.47 12.62
CA GLN A 218 11.92 1.54 13.68
C GLN A 218 10.89 0.53 13.15
N LYS A 219 9.93 0.95 12.31
CA LYS A 219 8.96 0.02 11.71
C LYS A 219 9.59 -0.96 10.73
N ARG A 220 10.63 -0.56 9.99
CA ARG A 220 11.41 -1.45 9.13
C ARG A 220 12.18 -2.48 9.96
N ALA A 221 12.77 -2.07 11.09
CA ALA A 221 13.39 -3.01 12.03
C ALA A 221 12.38 -4.05 12.57
N GLN A 222 11.16 -3.63 12.91
CA GLN A 222 10.07 -4.55 13.28
C GLN A 222 9.69 -5.52 12.15
N VAL A 223 9.81 -5.11 10.88
CA VAL A 223 9.61 -6.03 9.74
C VAL A 223 10.73 -7.06 9.67
N THR A 224 11.98 -6.65 9.85
CA THR A 224 13.14 -7.55 9.89
C THR A 224 13.01 -8.56 11.03
N GLY A 225 12.51 -8.14 12.20
CA GLY A 225 12.21 -9.02 13.33
C GLY A 225 10.94 -9.87 13.18
N GLY A 226 10.17 -9.72 12.11
CA GLY A 226 8.93 -10.46 11.88
C GLY A 226 7.73 -10.02 12.72
N GLU A 227 7.85 -8.94 13.49
CA GLU A 227 6.78 -8.36 14.32
C GLU A 227 5.76 -7.57 13.48
N LEU A 228 6.19 -7.03 12.34
CA LEU A 228 5.36 -6.24 11.44
C LEU A 228 5.44 -6.78 10.01
N SER A 229 4.31 -6.82 9.30
CA SER A 229 4.33 -7.18 7.88
C SER A 229 4.90 -6.03 7.02
N ALA A 230 5.71 -6.36 6.01
CA ALA A 230 6.24 -5.39 5.04
C ALA A 230 5.15 -4.49 4.43
N GLY A 231 3.99 -5.07 4.07
CA GLY A 231 2.86 -4.31 3.51
C GLY A 231 2.26 -3.30 4.50
N ARG A 232 2.26 -3.58 5.82
CA ARG A 232 1.81 -2.61 6.83
C ARG A 232 2.80 -1.46 6.94
N CYS A 233 4.11 -1.73 6.94
CA CYS A 233 5.15 -0.69 6.96
C CYS A 233 5.04 0.23 5.73
N ALA A 234 4.87 -0.34 4.54
CA ALA A 234 4.70 0.43 3.30
C ALA A 234 3.45 1.32 3.33
N ASN A 235 2.33 0.82 3.88
CA ASN A 235 1.13 1.64 4.07
C ASN A 235 1.32 2.76 5.09
N LEU A 236 2.08 2.52 6.18
CA LEU A 236 2.43 3.58 7.13
C LEU A 236 3.23 4.68 6.43
N ALA A 237 4.25 4.31 5.65
CA ALA A 237 5.04 5.26 4.88
C ALA A 237 4.16 6.10 3.94
N LEU A 238 3.31 5.46 3.14
CA LEU A 238 2.41 6.16 2.22
C LEU A 238 1.49 7.17 2.93
N HIS A 239 0.92 6.79 4.08
CA HIS A 239 0.03 7.68 4.83
C HIS A 239 0.80 8.83 5.50
N LEU A 240 1.98 8.56 6.05
CA LEU A 240 2.81 9.56 6.70
C LEU A 240 3.42 10.53 5.69
N THR A 241 3.74 10.12 4.46
CA THR A 241 4.11 11.03 3.38
C THR A 241 3.01 12.06 3.15
N ALA A 242 1.74 11.64 3.05
CA ALA A 242 0.64 12.57 2.88
C ALA A 242 0.43 13.50 4.08
N PHE A 243 0.68 13.02 5.30
CA PHE A 243 0.61 13.85 6.50
C PHE A 243 1.77 14.85 6.58
N ARG A 244 2.98 14.42 6.26
CA ARG A 244 4.16 15.28 6.09
C ARG A 244 3.91 16.39 5.09
N ASP A 245 3.36 16.04 3.92
CA ASP A 245 3.10 17.01 2.86
C ASP A 245 2.05 18.04 3.29
N PHE A 246 1.10 17.64 4.15
CA PHE A 246 0.09 18.51 4.75
C PHE A 246 0.67 19.44 5.82
N VAL A 247 1.44 18.90 6.78
CA VAL A 247 2.01 19.67 7.90
C VAL A 247 3.19 20.54 7.43
N GLY A 248 3.91 20.12 6.40
CA GLY A 248 5.20 20.68 5.99
C GLY A 248 6.35 19.92 6.65
N GLY A 249 7.08 19.10 5.87
CA GLY A 249 8.11 18.21 6.41
C GLY A 249 9.26 18.92 7.13
N GLY A 250 9.61 20.14 6.71
CA GLY A 250 10.65 20.95 7.35
C GLY A 250 10.21 21.64 8.64
N ASN A 251 8.91 21.66 8.95
CA ASN A 251 8.44 22.33 10.16
C ASN A 251 8.86 21.54 11.42
N PRO A 252 9.03 22.24 12.55
CA PRO A 252 9.29 21.58 13.82
C PRO A 252 8.11 20.69 14.21
N VAL A 253 8.38 19.61 14.94
CA VAL A 253 7.34 18.72 15.48
C VAL A 253 6.31 19.43 16.36
N SER A 254 6.69 20.54 17.01
CA SER A 254 5.80 21.39 17.80
C SER A 254 4.68 22.04 16.96
N ALA A 255 4.84 22.11 15.63
CA ALA A 255 3.78 22.56 14.73
C ALA A 255 2.58 21.60 14.68
N ILE A 256 2.72 20.35 15.14
CA ILE A 256 1.62 19.38 15.21
C ILE A 256 0.71 19.71 16.39
N THR A 257 -0.13 20.73 16.23
CA THR A 257 -1.09 21.21 17.23
C THR A 257 -2.47 20.55 17.09
N SER A 258 -3.35 20.76 18.08
CA SER A 258 -4.78 20.34 17.99
C SER A 258 -5.48 20.90 16.76
N ARG A 259 -5.09 22.11 16.36
CA ARG A 259 -5.63 22.78 15.19
C ARG A 259 -5.21 22.07 13.91
N VAL A 260 -3.91 21.86 13.70
CA VAL A 260 -3.37 21.16 12.53
C VAL A 260 -3.97 19.76 12.36
N MET A 261 -4.17 19.03 13.47
CA MET A 261 -4.83 17.73 13.44
C MET A 261 -6.31 17.83 13.01
N THR A 262 -7.04 18.85 13.47
CA THR A 262 -8.43 19.14 13.07
C THR A 262 -8.53 19.51 11.60
N ASP A 263 -7.62 20.34 11.11
CA ASP A 263 -7.56 20.78 9.72
C ASP A 263 -7.21 19.59 8.80
N PHE A 264 -6.28 18.73 9.21
CA PHE A 264 -5.96 17.50 8.46
C PHE A 264 -7.17 16.57 8.37
N ARG A 265 -7.90 16.37 9.47
CA ARG A 265 -9.15 15.60 9.47
C ARG A 265 -10.18 16.21 8.52
N SER A 266 -10.28 17.54 8.46
CA SER A 266 -11.20 18.24 7.57
C SER A 266 -10.82 18.06 6.10
N ASP A 267 -9.53 18.20 5.71
CA ASP A 267 -9.06 17.89 4.33
C ASP A 267 -9.38 16.44 3.94
N LEU A 268 -9.22 15.48 4.86
CA LEU A 268 -9.59 14.09 4.61
C LEU A 268 -11.09 13.87 4.40
N LEU A 269 -11.93 14.60 5.14
CA LEU A 269 -13.38 14.56 4.99
C LEU A 269 -13.83 15.22 3.68
N ASP A 270 -13.24 16.36 3.31
CA ASP A 270 -13.55 17.05 2.07
C ASP A 270 -13.21 16.20 0.85
N ARG A 271 -12.03 15.57 0.84
CA ARG A 271 -11.64 14.62 -0.22
C ARG A 271 -12.54 13.40 -0.30
N LYS A 272 -13.04 12.93 0.85
CA LYS A 272 -14.06 11.87 0.89
C LYS A 272 -15.36 12.36 0.25
N THR A 273 -15.84 13.56 0.58
CA THR A 273 -17.05 14.15 -0.01
C THR A 273 -16.92 14.34 -1.51
N ARG A 274 -15.73 14.70 -2.01
CA ARG A 274 -15.42 14.79 -3.45
C ARG A 274 -15.24 13.43 -4.15
N GLY A 275 -15.38 12.31 -3.43
CA GLY A 275 -15.21 10.97 -4.00
C GLY A 275 -13.77 10.57 -4.31
N GLU A 276 -12.78 11.40 -3.96
CA GLU A 276 -11.36 11.07 -4.14
C GLU A 276 -10.95 9.91 -3.21
N PHE A 277 -11.50 9.89 -1.98
CA PHE A 277 -11.18 8.89 -0.96
C PHE A 277 -12.40 8.08 -0.52
N SER A 278 -12.20 6.77 -0.36
CA SER A 278 -13.15 5.95 0.41
C SER A 278 -13.07 6.29 1.91
N SER A 279 -14.19 6.13 2.63
CA SER A 279 -14.24 6.36 4.09
C SER A 279 -13.18 5.55 4.86
N ALA A 280 -12.94 4.29 4.46
CA ALA A 280 -11.93 3.45 5.09
C ALA A 280 -10.51 3.97 4.84
N TYR A 281 -10.23 4.51 3.66
CA TYR A 281 -8.92 5.06 3.32
C TYR A 281 -8.62 6.35 4.11
N ALA A 282 -9.58 7.27 4.15
CA ALA A 282 -9.49 8.49 4.95
C ALA A 282 -9.29 8.17 6.43
N LYS A 283 -10.07 7.23 6.98
CA LYS A 283 -9.90 6.76 8.36
C LYS A 283 -8.49 6.20 8.61
N ASN A 284 -8.00 5.31 7.75
CA ASN A 284 -6.68 4.71 7.94
C ASN A 284 -5.54 5.74 7.89
N ARG A 285 -5.66 6.80 7.07
CA ARG A 285 -4.71 7.91 7.05
C ARG A 285 -4.72 8.66 8.38
N LEU A 286 -5.91 9.04 8.88
CA LEU A 286 -6.05 9.73 10.16
C LEU A 286 -5.52 8.89 11.33
N ASP A 287 -5.86 7.59 11.37
CA ASP A 287 -5.37 6.67 12.39
C ASP A 287 -3.83 6.57 12.37
N THR A 288 -3.22 6.53 11.18
CA THR A 288 -1.76 6.49 11.04
C THR A 288 -1.10 7.77 11.53
N SER A 289 -1.62 8.95 11.14
CA SER A 289 -1.09 10.23 11.66
C SER A 289 -1.23 10.32 13.18
N THR A 290 -2.38 9.91 13.71
CA THR A 290 -2.62 9.86 15.17
C THR A 290 -1.65 8.90 15.88
N GLN A 291 -1.38 7.73 15.30
CA GLN A 291 -0.39 6.77 15.81
C GLN A 291 1.01 7.39 15.87
N PHE A 292 1.39 8.14 14.84
CA PHE A 292 2.68 8.82 14.77
C PHE A 292 2.79 9.96 15.80
N THR A 293 1.76 10.82 15.93
CA THR A 293 1.75 11.88 16.95
C THR A 293 1.85 11.32 18.37
N ARG A 294 1.13 10.24 18.68
CA ARG A 294 1.27 9.54 19.98
C ARG A 294 2.63 8.88 20.18
N TRP A 295 3.33 8.55 19.11
CA TRP A 295 4.71 8.05 19.20
C TRP A 295 5.67 9.20 19.50
N LEU A 296 5.56 10.35 18.83
CA LEU A 296 6.36 11.54 19.11
C LEU A 296 6.28 11.97 20.58
N TRP A 297 5.08 11.95 21.14
CA TRP A 297 4.86 12.30 22.55
C TRP A 297 5.50 11.29 23.51
N ARG A 298 5.39 9.98 23.23
CA ARG A 298 6.02 8.92 24.05
C ARG A 298 7.54 8.94 23.99
N GLU A 299 8.10 9.46 22.90
CA GLU A 299 9.55 9.63 22.71
C GLU A 299 10.03 11.02 23.17
N GLU A 300 9.19 11.77 23.90
CA GLU A 300 9.49 13.10 24.45
C GLU A 300 9.94 14.13 23.39
N THR A 301 9.67 13.83 22.11
CA THR A 301 10.00 14.72 20.99
C THR A 301 8.90 15.77 20.79
N LEU A 302 7.67 15.44 21.18
CA LEU A 302 6.55 16.37 21.25
C LEU A 302 6.18 16.59 22.72
N ALA A 303 6.30 17.82 23.22
CA ALA A 303 6.06 18.16 24.62
C ALA A 303 4.63 17.83 25.07
N ASP A 304 3.63 18.30 24.31
CA ASP A 304 2.22 18.14 24.63
C ASP A 304 1.47 17.37 23.54
N LEU A 305 0.70 16.36 23.94
CA LEU A 305 -0.18 15.66 23.02
C LEU A 305 -1.38 16.55 22.64
N PRO A 306 -1.69 16.73 21.34
CA PRO A 306 -2.88 17.46 20.91
C PRO A 306 -4.16 16.89 21.51
N ARG A 307 -4.82 17.64 22.41
CA ARG A 307 -6.03 17.22 23.14
C ARG A 307 -7.14 16.65 22.25
N VAL A 308 -7.23 17.14 21.01
CA VAL A 308 -8.22 16.64 20.04
C VAL A 308 -8.09 15.15 19.75
N ILE A 309 -6.87 14.58 19.81
CA ILE A 309 -6.59 13.16 19.54
C ILE A 309 -7.28 12.22 20.54
N GLU A 310 -7.55 12.70 21.75
CA GLU A 310 -8.22 11.93 22.79
C GLU A 310 -9.75 12.01 22.69
N SER A 311 -10.26 12.99 21.95
CA SER A 311 -11.70 13.13 21.74
C SER A 311 -12.24 12.01 20.87
N ARG A 312 -13.34 11.40 21.33
CA ARG A 312 -14.12 10.41 20.54
C ARG A 312 -14.62 10.99 19.21
N SER A 313 -14.85 12.30 19.14
CA SER A 313 -15.27 13.00 17.91
C SER A 313 -14.16 13.09 16.86
N PHE A 314 -12.89 12.90 17.25
CA PHE A 314 -11.74 12.91 16.35
C PHE A 314 -11.55 11.54 15.66
N SER A 315 -12.60 11.10 14.99
CA SER A 315 -12.61 9.88 14.21
C SER A 315 -13.33 10.09 12.88
N ILE A 316 -13.02 9.24 11.90
CA ILE A 316 -13.73 9.18 10.62
C ILE A 316 -14.48 7.85 10.58
N ASN A 317 -15.80 7.95 10.51
CA ASN A 317 -16.65 6.77 10.39
C ASN A 317 -16.49 6.16 9.00
N ALA A 318 -16.10 4.88 8.98
CA ALA A 318 -16.08 4.06 7.78
C ALA A 318 -17.31 3.14 7.81
N ALA A 319 -18.28 3.41 6.95
CA ALA A 319 -19.43 2.53 6.78
C ALA A 319 -18.97 1.13 6.38
N THR A 320 -19.60 0.11 6.97
CA THR A 320 -19.33 -1.28 6.63
C THR A 320 -19.85 -1.57 5.23
N ALA A 321 -18.96 -1.73 4.26
CA ALA A 321 -19.34 -2.08 2.90
C ALA A 321 -20.00 -3.48 2.86
N PRO A 322 -21.00 -3.69 1.99
CA PRO A 322 -21.64 -4.99 1.84
C PRO A 322 -20.62 -6.07 1.46
N ILE A 323 -20.86 -7.29 1.95
CA ILE A 323 -19.98 -8.42 1.69
C ILE A 323 -20.10 -8.80 0.21
N LYS A 324 -19.04 -8.57 -0.56
CA LYS A 324 -18.94 -9.06 -1.93
C LYS A 324 -18.80 -10.59 -1.93
N THR A 325 -19.76 -11.28 -2.53
CA THR A 325 -19.79 -12.73 -2.77
C THR A 325 -19.99 -13.01 -4.26
N PHE A 326 -19.72 -14.24 -4.68
CA PHE A 326 -20.02 -14.75 -6.02
C PHE A 326 -21.33 -15.53 -6.01
N THR A 327 -22.01 -15.57 -7.15
CA THR A 327 -23.10 -16.53 -7.37
C THR A 327 -22.54 -17.92 -7.71
N ALA A 328 -23.36 -18.97 -7.60
CA ALA A 328 -22.94 -20.32 -7.98
C ALA A 328 -22.52 -20.39 -9.46
N ASP A 329 -23.23 -19.70 -10.35
CA ASP A 329 -22.92 -19.69 -11.79
C ASP A 329 -21.63 -18.93 -12.09
N GLU A 330 -21.35 -17.84 -11.37
CA GLU A 330 -20.07 -17.14 -11.47
C GLU A 330 -18.91 -18.03 -11.04
N ILE A 331 -19.08 -18.83 -9.97
CA ILE A 331 -18.08 -19.80 -9.53
C ILE A 331 -17.87 -20.89 -10.58
N LYS A 332 -18.96 -21.47 -11.13
CA LYS A 332 -18.88 -22.48 -12.20
C LYS A 332 -18.15 -21.92 -13.43
N ALA A 333 -18.48 -20.71 -13.85
CA ALA A 333 -17.81 -20.04 -14.96
C ALA A 333 -16.31 -19.82 -14.69
N LEU A 334 -15.94 -19.38 -13.49
CA LEU A 334 -14.54 -19.21 -13.09
C LEU A 334 -13.77 -20.54 -13.10
N LEU A 335 -14.38 -21.61 -12.59
CA LEU A 335 -13.78 -22.94 -12.54
C LEU A 335 -13.60 -23.52 -13.95
N ALA A 336 -14.60 -23.37 -14.82
CA ALA A 336 -14.55 -23.80 -16.22
C ALA A 336 -13.50 -23.00 -17.03
N ALA A 337 -13.33 -21.71 -16.74
CA ALA A 337 -12.35 -20.86 -17.40
C ALA A 337 -10.92 -20.98 -16.84
N SER A 338 -10.67 -21.90 -15.90
CA SER A 338 -9.40 -22.07 -15.22
C SER A 338 -8.89 -23.50 -15.33
N GLU A 339 -7.57 -23.67 -15.40
CA GLU A 339 -6.93 -24.99 -15.50
C GLU A 339 -5.72 -25.08 -14.57
N GLY A 340 -5.23 -26.30 -14.37
CA GLY A 340 -4.01 -26.61 -13.61
C GLY A 340 -3.95 -25.92 -12.25
N GLN A 341 -2.84 -25.25 -11.99
CA GLN A 341 -2.57 -24.59 -10.72
C GLN A 341 -3.51 -23.41 -10.44
N ASN A 342 -4.02 -22.72 -11.47
CA ASN A 342 -4.98 -21.64 -11.28
C ASN A 342 -6.32 -22.19 -10.78
N LYS A 343 -6.83 -23.25 -11.42
CA LYS A 343 -8.05 -23.95 -10.97
C LYS A 343 -7.89 -24.46 -9.54
N LEU A 344 -6.75 -25.08 -9.24
CA LEU A 344 -6.41 -25.53 -7.89
C LEU A 344 -6.48 -24.39 -6.86
N CYS A 345 -5.95 -23.20 -7.15
CA CYS A 345 -6.01 -22.08 -6.22
C CYS A 345 -7.46 -21.65 -5.92
N LEU A 346 -8.34 -21.63 -6.94
CA LEU A 346 -9.76 -21.32 -6.77
C LEU A 346 -10.44 -22.38 -5.87
N LEU A 347 -10.21 -23.65 -6.20
CA LEU A 347 -10.76 -24.78 -5.45
C LEU A 347 -10.29 -24.77 -3.99
N LEU A 348 -9.00 -24.54 -3.72
CA LEU A 348 -8.49 -24.43 -2.35
C LEU A 348 -9.18 -23.29 -1.58
N ALA A 349 -9.39 -22.12 -2.19
CA ALA A 349 -10.07 -21.01 -1.53
C ALA A 349 -11.55 -21.31 -1.21
N LEU A 350 -12.24 -22.06 -2.07
CA LEU A 350 -13.64 -22.46 -1.89
C LEU A 350 -13.80 -23.64 -0.92
N ASN A 351 -12.93 -24.64 -1.02
CA ASN A 351 -12.93 -25.88 -0.26
C ASN A 351 -12.45 -25.69 1.17
N THR A 352 -11.45 -24.82 1.39
CA THR A 352 -10.75 -24.70 2.70
C THR A 352 -10.73 -23.28 3.25
N GLY A 353 -11.39 -22.34 2.58
CA GLY A 353 -11.45 -20.95 3.01
C GLY A 353 -10.10 -20.22 2.99
N MET A 354 -9.05 -20.78 2.37
CA MET A 354 -7.71 -20.20 2.39
C MET A 354 -7.62 -18.83 1.69
N THR A 355 -6.75 -17.95 2.20
CA THR A 355 -6.32 -16.76 1.45
C THR A 355 -5.16 -17.08 0.50
N GLN A 356 -4.80 -16.14 -0.38
CA GLN A 356 -3.63 -16.26 -1.26
C GLN A 356 -2.35 -16.57 -0.48
N ARG A 357 -2.19 -15.98 0.72
CA ARG A 357 -1.04 -16.24 1.59
C ARG A 357 -1.09 -17.63 2.19
N ASP A 358 -2.27 -18.08 2.61
CA ASP A 358 -2.42 -19.44 3.14
C ASP A 358 -2.08 -20.47 2.06
N ILE A 359 -2.55 -20.28 0.82
CA ILE A 359 -2.22 -21.16 -0.33
C ILE A 359 -0.71 -21.14 -0.63
N ALA A 360 -0.11 -19.94 -0.67
CA ALA A 360 1.32 -19.80 -0.98
C ALA A 360 2.24 -20.37 0.11
N ASP A 361 1.79 -20.40 1.37
CA ASP A 361 2.56 -20.91 2.51
C ASP A 361 2.26 -22.39 2.83
N LEU A 362 1.37 -23.05 2.08
CA LEU A 362 0.99 -24.45 2.33
C LEU A 362 2.21 -25.36 2.23
N ARG A 363 2.46 -26.17 3.26
CA ARG A 363 3.65 -27.03 3.33
C ARG A 363 3.33 -28.51 3.12
N PRO A 364 4.28 -29.31 2.58
CA PRO A 364 4.04 -30.73 2.32
C PRO A 364 3.60 -31.52 3.55
N GLU A 365 4.11 -31.19 4.74
CA GLU A 365 3.75 -31.82 6.01
C GLU A 365 2.34 -31.46 6.52
N GLU A 366 1.73 -30.42 5.98
CA GLU A 366 0.34 -30.03 6.32
C GLU A 366 -0.69 -30.83 5.51
N VAL A 367 -0.24 -31.64 4.54
CA VAL A 367 -1.09 -32.41 3.64
C VAL A 367 -0.96 -33.90 3.91
N ASP A 368 -2.06 -34.54 4.28
CA ASP A 368 -2.18 -35.99 4.26
C ASP A 368 -2.42 -36.44 2.81
N TRP A 369 -1.34 -36.95 2.20
CA TRP A 369 -1.32 -37.37 0.79
C TRP A 369 -2.03 -38.69 0.52
N GLU A 370 -2.45 -39.40 1.56
CA GLU A 370 -3.24 -40.63 1.47
C GLU A 370 -4.73 -40.30 1.56
N SER A 371 -5.16 -39.64 2.63
CA SER A 371 -6.58 -39.38 2.91
C SER A 371 -7.14 -38.12 2.23
N GLY A 372 -6.27 -37.24 1.71
CA GLY A 372 -6.69 -36.00 1.07
C GLY A 372 -7.20 -34.96 2.06
N VAL A 373 -6.55 -34.87 3.22
CA VAL A 373 -6.88 -33.90 4.28
C VAL A 373 -5.76 -32.89 4.42
N ILE A 374 -6.09 -31.61 4.53
CA ILE A 374 -5.13 -30.58 4.94
C ILE A 374 -5.33 -30.25 6.42
N ARG A 375 -4.31 -30.45 7.25
CA ARG A 375 -4.29 -30.05 8.66
C ARG A 375 -3.40 -28.83 8.82
N ARG A 376 -3.99 -27.69 9.18
CA ARG A 376 -3.20 -26.47 9.31
C ARG A 376 -3.76 -25.45 10.29
N LYS A 377 -2.84 -24.62 10.78
CA LYS A 377 -3.15 -23.29 11.35
C LYS A 377 -3.04 -22.23 10.26
N ARG A 378 -3.87 -21.20 10.36
CA ARG A 378 -3.87 -20.08 9.42
C ARG A 378 -2.55 -19.30 9.46
N SER A 379 -1.95 -18.98 8.31
CA SER A 379 -0.60 -18.39 8.25
C SER A 379 -0.47 -17.08 9.04
N LYS A 380 -1.49 -16.21 8.98
CA LYS A 380 -1.46 -14.92 9.71
C LYS A 380 -1.34 -15.08 11.23
N THR A 381 -1.86 -16.16 11.77
CA THR A 381 -2.05 -16.33 13.22
C THR A 381 -1.38 -17.61 13.74
N ARG A 382 -0.58 -18.28 12.92
CA ARG A 382 0.06 -19.57 13.23
C ARG A 382 0.90 -19.55 14.51
N GLN A 383 1.50 -18.40 14.86
CA GLN A 383 2.33 -18.23 16.04
C GLN A 383 1.53 -18.09 17.35
N HIS A 384 0.22 -17.85 17.29
CA HIS A 384 -0.58 -17.72 18.49
C HIS A 384 -1.01 -19.09 19.01
N LYS A 385 -0.79 -19.33 20.31
CA LYS A 385 -1.09 -20.62 20.98
C LYS A 385 -2.56 -21.03 20.82
N ASN A 386 -3.48 -20.08 20.93
CA ASN A 386 -4.93 -20.34 20.97
C ASN A 386 -5.60 -20.43 19.58
N VAL A 387 -4.82 -20.53 18.51
CA VAL A 387 -5.39 -20.64 17.16
C VAL A 387 -5.62 -22.12 16.85
N PRO A 388 -6.86 -22.50 16.49
CA PRO A 388 -7.19 -23.89 16.23
C PRO A 388 -6.44 -24.38 15.00
N GLU A 389 -5.98 -25.62 15.08
CA GLU A 389 -5.64 -26.39 13.90
C GLU A 389 -6.93 -26.95 13.30
N VAL A 390 -7.12 -26.74 12.01
CA VAL A 390 -8.33 -27.18 11.31
C VAL A 390 -7.94 -28.22 10.29
N ALA A 391 -8.68 -29.34 10.28
CA ALA A 391 -8.57 -30.40 9.30
C ALA A 391 -9.63 -30.19 8.21
N TYR A 392 -9.20 -29.96 6.98
CA TYR A 392 -10.07 -29.74 5.82
C TYR A 392 -10.03 -30.97 4.92
N GLN A 393 -11.16 -31.66 4.77
CA GLN A 393 -11.30 -32.70 3.76
C GLN A 393 -11.29 -32.04 2.37
N LEU A 394 -10.40 -32.48 1.49
CA LEU A 394 -10.37 -31.99 0.12
C LEU A 394 -11.41 -32.71 -0.74
N TRP A 395 -12.03 -31.96 -1.66
CA TRP A 395 -12.83 -32.56 -2.72
C TRP A 395 -11.93 -33.42 -3.62
N PRO A 396 -12.47 -34.48 -4.25
CA PRO A 396 -11.67 -35.37 -5.10
C PRO A 396 -10.91 -34.62 -6.21
N GLU A 397 -11.56 -33.66 -6.86
CA GLU A 397 -10.91 -32.83 -7.89
C GLU A 397 -9.81 -31.93 -7.31
N THR A 398 -10.07 -31.27 -6.18
CA THR A 398 -9.08 -30.44 -5.49
C THR A 398 -7.85 -31.25 -5.13
N PHE A 399 -8.02 -32.46 -4.58
CA PHE A 399 -6.92 -33.32 -4.19
C PHE A 399 -6.14 -33.86 -5.40
N SER A 400 -6.84 -34.27 -6.44
CA SER A 400 -6.24 -34.72 -7.70
C SER A 400 -5.36 -33.63 -8.32
N LEU A 401 -5.86 -32.39 -8.38
CA LEU A 401 -5.08 -31.24 -8.86
C LEU A 401 -3.92 -30.89 -7.93
N LEU A 402 -4.10 -31.00 -6.61
CA LEU A 402 -3.02 -30.78 -5.65
C LEU A 402 -1.87 -31.76 -5.86
N LYS A 403 -2.16 -33.04 -6.08
CA LYS A 403 -1.14 -34.06 -6.42
C LYS A 403 -0.41 -33.74 -7.73
N LYS A 404 -1.13 -33.27 -8.74
CA LYS A 404 -0.56 -32.91 -10.06
C LYS A 404 0.32 -31.67 -10.02
N CYS A 405 -0.09 -30.65 -9.27
CA CYS A 405 0.60 -29.35 -9.23
C CYS A 405 1.66 -29.25 -8.13
N ARG A 406 1.82 -30.27 -7.27
CA ARG A 406 2.80 -30.22 -6.18
C ARG A 406 4.22 -30.14 -6.71
N ARG A 407 5.05 -29.39 -6.00
CA ARG A 407 6.51 -29.40 -6.16
C ARG A 407 7.11 -30.27 -5.05
N LEU A 408 8.19 -30.97 -5.39
CA LEU A 408 8.91 -31.84 -4.45
C LEU A 408 10.24 -31.23 -4.01
N ASP A 409 10.73 -30.26 -4.77
CA ASP A 409 12.04 -29.62 -4.68
C ASP A 409 12.00 -28.28 -3.92
N CYS A 410 10.85 -27.88 -3.38
CA CYS A 410 10.73 -26.63 -2.61
C CYS A 410 10.01 -26.81 -1.27
N PRO A 411 10.23 -25.90 -0.29
CA PRO A 411 9.63 -26.00 1.04
C PRO A 411 8.10 -25.88 1.05
N GLN A 412 7.50 -25.30 0.02
CA GLN A 412 6.06 -25.14 -0.13
C GLN A 412 5.51 -26.19 -1.11
N VAL A 413 4.24 -26.57 -0.95
CA VAL A 413 3.57 -27.49 -1.88
C VAL A 413 3.47 -26.89 -3.27
N LEU A 414 3.24 -25.58 -3.36
CA LEU A 414 3.01 -24.86 -4.60
C LEU A 414 4.04 -23.74 -4.77
N ALA A 415 4.73 -23.77 -5.91
CA ALA A 415 5.63 -22.70 -6.34
C ALA A 415 5.24 -22.21 -7.74
N ASN A 416 5.89 -21.15 -8.21
CA ASN A 416 5.75 -20.70 -9.59
C ASN A 416 6.59 -21.57 -10.55
N GLU A 417 6.56 -21.23 -11.83
CA GLU A 417 7.30 -21.94 -12.89
C GLU A 417 8.81 -21.97 -12.62
N ASN A 418 9.35 -20.93 -11.97
CA ASN A 418 10.76 -20.80 -11.59
C ASN A 418 11.09 -21.40 -10.21
N GLY A 419 10.17 -22.13 -9.59
CA GLY A 419 10.37 -22.71 -8.25
C GLY A 419 10.30 -21.71 -7.08
N ALA A 420 10.01 -20.43 -7.34
CA ALA A 420 9.89 -19.43 -6.28
C ALA A 420 8.46 -19.35 -5.70
N PRO A 421 8.28 -18.82 -4.47
CA PRO A 421 6.97 -18.77 -3.82
C PRO A 421 5.91 -18.00 -4.63
N LEU A 422 4.66 -18.44 -4.56
CA LEU A 422 3.54 -17.80 -5.26
C LEU A 422 3.20 -16.38 -4.76
N LEU A 423 3.52 -16.10 -3.50
CA LEU A 423 3.27 -14.82 -2.86
C LEU A 423 4.49 -14.38 -2.05
N VAL A 424 5.14 -13.32 -2.50
CA VAL A 424 6.27 -12.68 -1.81
C VAL A 424 5.85 -11.26 -1.45
N SER A 425 6.15 -10.83 -0.22
CA SER A 425 5.93 -9.46 0.23
C SER A 425 7.07 -9.09 1.18
N THR A 426 8.13 -8.51 0.64
CA THR A 426 9.33 -8.12 1.39
C THR A 426 9.62 -6.64 1.19
N LEU A 427 10.38 -6.04 2.10
CA LEU A 427 10.95 -4.72 1.87
C LEU A 427 12.31 -4.89 1.19
N LYS A 428 12.59 -4.06 0.18
CA LYS A 428 13.92 -3.92 -0.40
C LYS A 428 14.80 -3.07 0.52
N ALA A 429 16.10 -3.03 0.23
CA ALA A 429 17.06 -2.20 0.96
C ALA A 429 16.71 -0.70 0.90
N ASP A 430 16.04 -0.24 -0.16
CA ASP A 430 15.54 1.14 -0.30
C ASP A 430 14.22 1.41 0.46
N GLY A 431 13.76 0.46 1.29
CA GLY A 431 12.51 0.55 2.03
C GLY A 431 11.25 0.38 1.17
N LYS A 432 11.37 0.19 -0.15
CA LYS A 432 10.20 -0.01 -1.02
C LYS A 432 9.67 -1.44 -0.93
N LEU A 433 8.35 -1.56 -1.02
CA LEU A 433 7.67 -2.85 -1.02
C LEU A 433 7.96 -3.61 -2.31
N HIS A 434 8.58 -4.77 -2.20
CA HIS A 434 8.62 -5.78 -3.24
C HIS A 434 7.49 -6.77 -3.02
N LYS A 435 6.53 -6.81 -3.95
CA LYS A 435 5.38 -7.71 -3.89
C LYS A 435 5.24 -8.49 -5.18
N VAL A 436 5.14 -9.81 -5.06
CA VAL A 436 4.77 -10.75 -6.14
C VAL A 436 3.55 -11.52 -5.65
N ASP A 437 2.46 -11.55 -6.43
CA ASP A 437 1.21 -12.22 -6.06
C ASP A 437 0.64 -12.94 -7.30
N ASN A 438 1.20 -14.10 -7.59
CA ASN A 438 0.84 -14.88 -8.79
C ASN A 438 -0.61 -15.36 -8.73
N VAL A 439 -1.11 -15.67 -7.53
CA VAL A 439 -2.50 -16.07 -7.31
C VAL A 439 -3.44 -14.93 -7.70
N HIS A 440 -3.16 -13.69 -7.27
CA HIS A 440 -3.96 -12.53 -7.67
C HIS A 440 -3.92 -12.30 -9.18
N CYS A 441 -2.73 -12.31 -9.78
CA CYS A 441 -2.57 -12.06 -11.21
C CYS A 441 -3.34 -13.07 -12.06
N ASN A 442 -3.24 -14.36 -11.74
CA ASN A 442 -3.93 -15.43 -12.46
C ASN A 442 -5.45 -15.37 -12.26
N PHE A 443 -5.90 -15.11 -11.03
CA PHE A 443 -7.31 -14.90 -10.73
C PHE A 443 -7.91 -13.70 -11.46
N SER A 444 -7.22 -12.55 -11.47
CA SER A 444 -7.67 -11.34 -12.15
C SER A 444 -7.73 -11.52 -13.68
N ARG A 445 -6.83 -12.31 -14.27
CA ARG A 445 -6.92 -12.72 -15.68
C ARG A 445 -8.14 -13.60 -15.93
N CYS A 446 -8.42 -14.57 -15.05
CA CYS A 446 -9.59 -15.43 -15.15
C CYS A 446 -10.90 -14.61 -15.07
N CYS A 447 -11.02 -13.72 -14.08
CA CYS A 447 -12.18 -12.84 -13.92
C CYS A 447 -12.44 -11.98 -15.16
N ARG A 448 -11.40 -11.43 -15.79
CA ARG A 448 -11.54 -10.67 -17.04
C ARG A 448 -12.09 -11.52 -18.19
N ARG A 449 -11.66 -12.79 -18.31
CA ARG A 449 -12.13 -13.71 -19.35
C ARG A 449 -13.63 -13.99 -19.21
N VAL A 450 -14.10 -14.16 -17.97
CA VAL A 450 -15.53 -14.41 -17.66
C VAL A 450 -16.32 -13.13 -17.38
N LYS A 451 -15.74 -11.96 -17.62
CA LYS A 451 -16.36 -10.63 -17.44
C LYS A 451 -16.88 -10.35 -16.01
N ILE A 452 -16.26 -10.94 -14.99
CA ILE A 452 -16.55 -10.63 -13.59
C ILE A 452 -15.63 -9.51 -13.10
N THR A 453 -16.21 -8.44 -12.56
CA THR A 453 -15.46 -7.26 -12.08
C THR A 453 -15.70 -6.98 -10.60
N GLY A 454 -14.80 -6.22 -9.97
CA GLY A 454 -15.00 -5.68 -8.62
C GLY A 454 -14.94 -6.67 -7.45
N ARG A 455 -14.67 -7.97 -7.69
CA ARG A 455 -14.56 -9.01 -6.65
C ARG A 455 -13.11 -9.49 -6.49
N PRO A 456 -12.45 -9.23 -5.34
CA PRO A 456 -11.10 -9.76 -5.10
C PRO A 456 -11.13 -11.26 -4.81
N PHE A 457 -9.98 -11.95 -4.95
CA PHE A 457 -9.83 -13.40 -4.68
C PHE A 457 -10.38 -13.82 -3.31
N LYS A 458 -10.18 -12.98 -2.28
CA LYS A 458 -10.71 -13.20 -0.92
C LYS A 458 -12.25 -13.33 -0.88
N SER A 459 -12.97 -12.94 -1.93
CA SER A 459 -14.42 -13.10 -2.02
C SER A 459 -14.84 -14.55 -2.23
N LEU A 460 -13.95 -15.43 -2.73
CA LEU A 460 -14.21 -16.88 -2.85
C LEU A 460 -14.47 -17.49 -1.47
N ARG A 461 -13.53 -17.31 -0.53
CA ARG A 461 -13.73 -17.78 0.86
C ARG A 461 -14.91 -17.13 1.57
N LYS A 462 -15.22 -15.86 1.25
CA LYS A 462 -16.41 -15.18 1.79
C LYS A 462 -17.69 -15.81 1.26
N THR A 463 -17.70 -16.21 -0.01
CA THR A 463 -18.83 -16.88 -0.65
C THR A 463 -19.11 -18.21 0.05
N ALA A 464 -18.10 -19.08 0.18
CA ALA A 464 -18.22 -20.34 0.90
C ALA A 464 -18.69 -20.15 2.36
N ALA A 465 -18.07 -19.23 3.10
CA ALA A 465 -18.47 -18.95 4.49
C ALA A 465 -19.89 -18.37 4.61
N THR A 466 -20.35 -17.58 3.63
CA THR A 466 -21.71 -17.02 3.63
C THR A 466 -22.74 -18.12 3.35
N LEU A 467 -22.45 -19.05 2.43
CA LEU A 467 -23.29 -20.22 2.17
C LEU A 467 -23.41 -21.11 3.41
N LEU A 468 -22.30 -21.38 4.10
CA LEU A 468 -22.31 -22.15 5.36
C LEU A 468 -23.17 -21.48 6.43
N ARG A 469 -23.01 -20.16 6.61
CA ARG A 469 -23.80 -19.41 7.59
C ARG A 469 -25.31 -19.45 7.28
N GLY A 470 -25.68 -19.40 6.00
CA GLY A 470 -27.07 -19.45 5.54
C GLY A 470 -27.71 -20.83 5.59
N ASN A 471 -26.93 -21.89 5.84
CA ASN A 471 -27.44 -23.25 5.97
C ASN A 471 -27.84 -23.55 7.42
N ALA A 472 -29.05 -24.08 7.64
CA ALA A 472 -29.57 -24.35 8.98
C ALA A 472 -28.71 -25.37 9.77
N THR A 473 -28.15 -26.37 9.10
CA THR A 473 -27.35 -27.44 9.72
C THR A 473 -25.91 -27.01 10.00
N PHE A 474 -25.34 -26.17 9.13
CA PHE A 474 -23.92 -25.78 9.19
C PHE A 474 -23.68 -24.36 9.72
N SER A 475 -24.75 -23.68 10.16
CA SER A 475 -24.63 -22.35 10.77
C SER A 475 -23.73 -22.38 12.00
N GLY A 476 -22.81 -21.42 12.12
CA GLY A 476 -21.82 -21.35 13.21
C GLY A 476 -20.46 -21.95 12.86
N LEU A 477 -20.38 -22.80 11.83
CA LEU A 477 -19.10 -23.38 11.38
C LEU A 477 -18.24 -22.40 10.58
N GLU A 478 -18.76 -21.24 10.18
CA GLU A 478 -18.02 -20.32 9.33
C GLU A 478 -16.73 -19.80 9.97
N SER A 479 -16.71 -19.63 11.30
CA SER A 479 -15.51 -19.17 12.01
C SER A 479 -14.41 -20.24 12.02
N VAL A 480 -14.80 -21.50 12.23
CA VAL A 480 -13.92 -22.66 12.17
C VAL A 480 -13.40 -22.86 10.75
N PHE A 481 -14.29 -22.86 9.75
CA PHE A 481 -13.94 -22.96 8.33
C PHE A 481 -12.97 -21.86 7.88
N LEU A 482 -13.09 -20.65 8.44
CA LEU A 482 -12.20 -19.53 8.12
C LEU A 482 -10.87 -19.57 8.89
N GLY A 483 -10.68 -20.53 9.81
CA GLY A 483 -9.53 -20.63 10.69
C GLY A 483 -9.36 -19.39 11.57
N HIS A 484 -10.46 -18.80 12.04
CA HIS A 484 -10.43 -17.64 12.92
C HIS A 484 -10.09 -18.07 14.36
N ALA A 485 -9.36 -17.20 15.08
CA ALA A 485 -9.12 -17.42 16.49
C ALA A 485 -10.45 -17.32 17.28
N PRO A 486 -10.68 -18.21 18.26
CA PRO A 486 -11.86 -18.19 19.11
C PRO A 486 -12.01 -16.85 19.84
N ARG A 487 -13.19 -16.26 19.73
CA ARG A 487 -13.45 -14.92 20.30
C ARG A 487 -13.92 -15.00 21.74
N SER A 488 -14.78 -15.96 22.08
CA SER A 488 -15.31 -16.12 23.43
C SER A 488 -14.41 -17.02 24.30
N ILE A 489 -14.57 -16.92 25.62
CA ILE A 489 -13.91 -17.83 26.59
C ILE A 489 -14.43 -19.27 26.38
N ALA A 490 -15.72 -19.43 26.09
CA ALA A 490 -16.33 -20.70 25.74
C ALA A 490 -15.60 -21.39 24.57
N ASP A 491 -15.41 -20.66 23.47
CA ASP A 491 -14.71 -21.14 22.28
C ASP A 491 -13.23 -21.46 22.54
N ARG A 492 -12.60 -20.79 23.52
CA ARG A 492 -11.18 -21.00 23.84
C ARG A 492 -10.93 -22.23 24.69
N HIS A 493 -11.83 -22.53 25.62
CA HIS A 493 -11.57 -23.50 26.68
C HIS A 493 -12.46 -24.74 26.64
N TYR A 494 -13.63 -24.68 25.97
CA TYR A 494 -14.65 -25.71 26.11
C TYR A 494 -15.09 -26.32 24.77
N ALA A 495 -14.96 -25.60 23.65
CA ALA A 495 -15.38 -26.09 22.34
C ALA A 495 -14.22 -26.71 21.55
N GLY A 496 -14.27 -28.04 21.35
CA GLY A 496 -13.44 -28.71 20.35
C GLY A 496 -13.91 -28.38 18.93
N VAL A 497 -13.00 -28.47 17.94
CA VAL A 497 -13.37 -28.28 16.53
C VAL A 497 -14.21 -29.48 16.07
N PRO A 498 -15.46 -29.29 15.62
CA PRO A 498 -16.31 -30.40 15.17
C PRO A 498 -15.89 -30.86 13.76
N HIS A 499 -14.79 -31.60 13.67
CA HIS A 499 -14.15 -31.97 12.39
C HIS A 499 -15.07 -32.78 11.46
N GLU A 500 -15.88 -33.69 12.01
CA GLU A 500 -16.82 -34.49 11.21
C GLU A 500 -17.91 -33.61 10.57
N LEU A 501 -18.52 -32.74 11.37
CA LEU A 501 -19.55 -31.81 10.89
C LEU A 501 -18.97 -30.82 9.87
N LEU A 502 -17.73 -30.37 10.07
CA LEU A 502 -17.02 -29.55 9.09
C LEU A 502 -16.77 -30.31 7.78
N GLY A 503 -16.40 -31.59 7.85
CA GLY A 503 -16.27 -32.44 6.66
C GLY A 503 -17.57 -32.58 5.88
N GLN A 504 -18.70 -32.78 6.57
CA GLN A 504 -20.03 -32.80 5.96
C GLN A 504 -20.37 -31.45 5.31
N ALA A 505 -20.08 -30.35 5.99
CA ALA A 505 -20.29 -29.00 5.48
C ALA A 505 -19.46 -28.70 4.23
N ILE A 506 -18.21 -29.15 4.19
CA ILE A 506 -17.34 -29.02 3.03
C ILE A 506 -17.85 -29.85 1.85
N ASN A 507 -18.32 -31.08 2.09
CA ASN A 507 -18.92 -31.90 1.04
C ASN A 507 -20.21 -31.26 0.52
N TRP A 508 -21.05 -30.72 1.40
CA TRP A 508 -22.22 -29.96 0.98
C TRP A 508 -21.86 -28.75 0.11
N LEU A 509 -20.79 -28.01 0.41
CA LEU A 509 -20.33 -26.92 -0.45
C LEU A 509 -19.95 -27.40 -1.87
N ALA A 510 -19.43 -28.63 -2.04
CA ALA A 510 -19.15 -29.19 -3.36
C ALA A 510 -20.42 -29.24 -4.22
N THR A 511 -21.53 -29.71 -3.62
CA THR A 511 -22.85 -29.79 -4.27
C THR A 511 -23.32 -28.43 -4.78
N GLN A 512 -23.11 -27.37 -3.98
CA GLN A 512 -23.55 -26.01 -4.32
C GLN A 512 -22.77 -25.43 -5.51
N PHE A 513 -21.54 -25.88 -5.72
CA PHE A 513 -20.71 -25.46 -6.85
C PHE A 513 -20.77 -26.42 -8.04
N GLY A 514 -21.56 -27.49 -7.96
CA GLY A 514 -21.65 -28.51 -9.00
C GLY A 514 -20.37 -29.33 -9.17
N LEU A 515 -19.64 -29.54 -8.07
CA LEU A 515 -18.40 -30.32 -8.01
C LEU A 515 -18.62 -31.76 -7.52
N ASP A 516 -19.88 -32.19 -7.45
CA ASP A 516 -20.23 -33.56 -7.09
C ASP A 516 -19.67 -34.51 -8.15
N ALA A 517 -18.56 -35.16 -7.80
CA ALA A 517 -18.22 -36.45 -8.34
C ALA A 517 -19.41 -37.37 -8.08
N ALA A 518 -19.89 -38.05 -9.12
CA ALA A 518 -20.87 -39.11 -9.05
C ALA A 518 -20.77 -39.86 -7.71
N THR A 519 -21.90 -39.91 -6.99
CA THR A 519 -22.21 -40.84 -5.91
C THR A 519 -21.22 -41.99 -5.84
N ASN A 520 -20.40 -42.01 -4.79
CA ASN A 520 -19.53 -43.11 -4.43
C ASN A 520 -20.38 -44.41 -4.36
N PRO A 521 -20.31 -45.35 -5.33
CA PRO A 521 -21.21 -46.53 -5.33
C PRO A 521 -20.87 -47.52 -4.20
N ALA A 522 -19.80 -47.30 -3.45
CA ALA A 522 -19.34 -48.16 -2.36
C ALA A 522 -20.21 -48.13 -1.08
N SER A 523 -21.24 -47.27 -1.01
CA SER A 523 -22.13 -47.17 0.17
C SER A 523 -23.44 -47.95 0.01
N THR A 524 -23.80 -48.41 -1.19
CA THR A 524 -25.09 -49.09 -1.44
C THR A 524 -25.04 -50.62 -1.27
N ASP A 525 -23.86 -51.24 -1.18
CA ASP A 525 -23.74 -52.70 -1.04
C ASP A 525 -23.90 -53.22 0.41
N LYS A 526 -23.75 -52.36 1.42
CA LYS A 526 -24.00 -52.77 2.81
C LYS A 526 -25.48 -52.80 3.20
N ALA A 527 -26.36 -52.17 2.42
CA ALA A 527 -27.80 -52.21 2.65
C ALA A 527 -28.49 -53.45 2.02
N LYS A 528 -27.95 -53.99 0.91
CA LYS A 528 -28.50 -55.21 0.27
C LYS A 528 -28.00 -56.52 0.88
N GLN A 529 -26.87 -56.53 1.59
CA GLN A 529 -26.41 -57.74 2.30
C GLN A 529 -27.12 -57.99 3.65
N LYS A 530 -27.85 -57.01 4.21
CA LYS A 530 -28.64 -57.21 5.43
C LYS A 530 -30.06 -57.73 5.18
N THR A 531 -30.59 -57.66 3.96
CA THR A 531 -31.94 -58.16 3.62
C THR A 531 -31.96 -59.59 3.08
N ASN A 532 -30.82 -60.19 2.74
CA ASN A 532 -30.74 -61.56 2.19
C ASN A 532 -30.34 -62.64 3.23
N ARG A 533 -30.38 -62.33 4.54
CA ARG A 533 -30.05 -63.30 5.60
C ARG A 533 -31.25 -63.76 6.45
N SER A 534 -32.49 -63.41 6.08
CA SER A 534 -33.69 -63.76 6.86
C SER A 534 -34.64 -64.78 6.21
N SER A 535 -34.22 -65.51 5.16
CA SER A 535 -35.10 -66.44 4.43
C SER A 535 -34.57 -67.89 4.30
N SER A 536 -33.68 -68.33 5.19
CA SER A 536 -33.26 -69.74 5.24
C SER A 536 -33.12 -70.29 6.66
N SER A 537 -34.22 -70.39 7.40
CA SER A 537 -34.37 -71.41 8.45
C SER A 537 -35.84 -71.61 8.78
N LYS A 538 -36.46 -72.58 8.11
CA LYS A 538 -37.78 -73.11 8.49
C LYS A 538 -37.74 -74.63 8.29
N ARG A 539 -37.32 -75.37 9.31
CA ARG A 539 -37.67 -76.78 9.51
C ARG A 539 -37.44 -77.24 10.96
N ARG A 540 -38.52 -77.78 11.54
CA ARG A 540 -38.62 -78.80 12.62
C ARG A 540 -38.18 -78.36 14.03
N SER A 541 -39.12 -78.09 14.95
CA SER A 541 -39.91 -79.03 15.78
C SER A 541 -39.11 -79.69 16.90
N ALA A 542 -39.36 -79.31 18.16
CA ALA A 542 -39.65 -80.21 19.28
C ALA A 542 -39.81 -79.42 20.59
N ALA A 543 -40.65 -79.97 21.46
CA ALA A 543 -41.17 -79.45 22.70
C ALA A 543 -40.15 -79.25 23.84
N SER A 544 -40.52 -78.42 24.83
CA SER A 544 -40.36 -78.66 26.27
C SER A 544 -40.32 -77.34 27.06
N THR A 545 -41.47 -76.94 27.61
CA THR A 545 -41.59 -76.25 28.91
C THR A 545 -41.43 -77.35 30.00
N PRO A 546 -41.01 -77.12 31.28
CA PRO A 546 -41.31 -75.91 32.03
C PRO A 546 -40.32 -75.45 33.15
N ARG A 547 -40.73 -74.33 33.77
CA ARG A 547 -40.76 -74.04 35.22
C ARG A 547 -39.65 -73.17 35.84
N SER A 548 -40.15 -72.21 36.65
CA SER A 548 -39.59 -71.73 37.93
C SER A 548 -38.40 -70.75 37.81
N THR A 549 -38.23 -69.63 38.51
CA THR A 549 -38.89 -69.00 39.67
C THR A 549 -38.28 -67.60 39.90
N ALA A 550 -39.11 -66.66 40.36
CA ALA A 550 -38.90 -65.58 41.36
C ALA A 550 -37.52 -65.01 41.76
N LYS A 551 -37.61 -63.73 42.21
CA LYS A 551 -36.73 -62.84 43.00
C LYS A 551 -35.85 -61.87 42.19
N ARG A 552 -35.98 -60.53 42.24
CA ARG A 552 -36.17 -59.51 43.31
C ARG A 552 -34.91 -59.29 44.18
N ALA A 553 -34.21 -58.17 43.95
CA ALA A 553 -33.41 -57.32 44.86
C ALA A 553 -32.45 -56.46 43.98
N SER A 554 -32.55 -55.13 43.88
CA SER A 554 -32.24 -54.04 44.83
C SER A 554 -30.74 -53.89 45.18
N LEU A 555 -30.30 -52.62 45.23
CA LEU A 555 -29.05 -52.02 45.76
C LEU A 555 -28.13 -51.46 44.65
N THR A 556 -28.18 -50.14 44.37
CA THR A 556 -27.40 -49.04 44.99
C THR A 556 -25.88 -49.16 44.81
N ASN A 557 -25.32 -48.39 43.88
CA ASN A 557 -24.57 -47.17 44.17
C ASN A 557 -24.43 -46.32 42.90
#